data_AF-A0A4Y6Q1L9-F1
#
_entry.id   AF-A0A4Y6Q1L9-F1
#
_cell.length_a   1.000
_cell.length_b   1.000
_cell.length_c   1.000
_cell.angle_alpha   90.00
_cell.angle_beta   90.00
_cell.angle_gamma   90.00
#
_symmetry.space_group_name_H-M   'P 1'
#
loop_
_entity.id
_entity.type
_entity.pdbx_description
1 polymer ?
#
loop_
_entity_poly.entity_id
_entity_poly.type
_entity_poly.pdbx_seq_one_letter_code
_entity_poly.pdbx_strand_id
1 'polypeptide(L)'
;MEVQFWATTDTGRVRDHNEDNFLVDSDLNLFVVCDGMGGHAGGEVASAISVRTIHEVVSSRREVIENLEREPSNPSHRDTLLGLLERAITEASNRVYAAAQHDSTRKGMGTTCSALIVCGGRGFVGHVGDSRIYRVRSGRVEQLTDDHSLLNEMIRQGRAKAGDSIPNQNAVTRAVGVRDSVEVDVDEIEILDGDRFLLCSDGLSGYLESDGQILDLLDGEDLEVIAEACIDHALDSGGKDNITAILVDASSTGAAKQTRLDSRVVEMIASSPIFEHVTPSELASLAEVAERHGFEAGATIIDKGMSAESLCLIVKGSVGVLGPEANVTVLETGSFFGAMSLVGGAPPDEACEALEPTNLLVFRRQPLFALLRERPELSSKVLYGLASTFARQLRRVPADLRNEPRRWDEVSIQGEDETPAPGSLVVKPRRSKAAAEGEGDASSSSPASKDHVSEEDETQVHVKLSDVDMDEVDLEDLRSTIKLDLDDESIEEL
;
A
#
# COMPACT_ATOMS: atom_id res chain seq x y z
N MET A 1 -10.44 1.72 -20.57
CA MET A 1 -9.73 1.28 -19.35
C MET A 1 -8.36 1.91 -19.43
N GLU A 2 -7.97 2.67 -18.42
CA GLU A 2 -6.62 3.23 -18.31
C GLU A 2 -5.74 2.19 -17.63
N VAL A 3 -4.56 1.96 -18.18
CA VAL A 3 -3.57 1.06 -17.60
C VAL A 3 -2.37 1.86 -17.14
N GLN A 4 -1.91 1.58 -15.93
CA GLN A 4 -0.61 2.00 -15.45
C GLN A 4 0.28 0.78 -15.38
N PHE A 5 1.57 0.95 -15.63
CA PHE A 5 2.48 -0.17 -15.64
C PHE A 5 3.88 0.25 -15.24
N TRP A 6 4.64 -0.73 -14.78
CA TRP A 6 6.09 -0.60 -14.63
C TRP A 6 6.73 -1.91 -15.00
N ALA A 7 7.90 -1.85 -15.63
CA ALA A 7 8.66 -3.03 -15.99
C ALA A 7 10.09 -2.87 -15.52
N THR A 8 10.64 -3.95 -14.97
CA THR A 8 12.01 -4.01 -14.46
C THR A 8 12.63 -5.36 -14.78
N THR A 9 13.94 -5.37 -14.92
CA THR A 9 14.72 -6.59 -15.16
C THR A 9 16.08 -6.47 -14.49
N ASP A 10 16.57 -7.57 -13.92
CA ASP A 10 17.89 -7.67 -13.31
C ASP A 10 18.57 -8.98 -13.74
N THR A 11 19.90 -8.95 -13.83
CA THR A 11 20.68 -10.13 -14.24
C THR A 11 20.69 -11.22 -13.16
N GLY A 12 20.40 -10.87 -11.91
CA GLY A 12 20.58 -11.73 -10.75
C GLY A 12 22.01 -11.68 -10.22
N ARG A 13 22.27 -12.49 -9.19
CA ARG A 13 23.56 -12.57 -8.49
C ARG A 13 24.53 -13.56 -9.14
N VAL A 14 24.02 -14.55 -9.86
CA VAL A 14 24.79 -15.74 -10.30
C VAL A 14 25.06 -15.75 -11.81
N ARG A 15 24.16 -15.19 -12.62
CA ARG A 15 24.33 -15.16 -14.08
C ARG A 15 25.27 -14.01 -14.47
N ASP A 16 26.04 -14.22 -15.54
CA ASP A 16 26.95 -13.19 -16.08
C ASP A 16 26.23 -12.23 -17.06
N HIS A 17 25.10 -12.66 -17.62
CA HIS A 17 24.34 -11.95 -18.66
C HIS A 17 22.85 -12.15 -18.43
N ASN A 18 22.05 -11.22 -18.95
CA ASN A 18 20.59 -11.29 -18.92
C ASN A 18 20.06 -11.88 -20.23
N GLU A 19 19.48 -13.07 -20.15
CA GLU A 19 18.83 -13.77 -21.25
C GLU A 19 17.31 -13.47 -21.31
N ASP A 20 16.76 -12.79 -20.30
CA ASP A 20 15.37 -12.30 -20.33
C ASP A 20 15.22 -11.09 -21.25
N ASN A 21 14.05 -10.98 -21.87
CA ASN A 21 13.59 -9.77 -22.52
C ASN A 21 12.13 -9.51 -22.18
N PHE A 22 11.75 -8.22 -22.18
CA PHE A 22 10.37 -7.82 -22.03
C PHE A 22 9.98 -6.75 -23.05
N LEU A 23 8.67 -6.58 -23.22
CA LEU A 23 8.06 -5.53 -24.02
C LEU A 23 6.92 -4.90 -23.24
N VAL A 24 6.87 -3.58 -23.28
CA VAL A 24 5.69 -2.80 -22.91
C VAL A 24 5.37 -1.82 -24.03
N ASP A 25 4.16 -1.91 -24.57
CA ASP A 25 3.64 -0.96 -25.54
C ASP A 25 2.32 -0.38 -25.02
N SER A 26 2.35 0.91 -24.65
CA SER A 26 1.19 1.64 -24.13
C SER A 26 0.13 1.96 -25.19
N ASP A 27 0.50 2.02 -26.47
CA ASP A 27 -0.44 2.33 -27.54
C ASP A 27 -1.29 1.10 -27.93
N LEU A 28 -0.77 -0.10 -27.63
CA LEU A 28 -1.42 -1.38 -27.85
C LEU A 28 -1.89 -2.04 -26.55
N ASN A 29 -1.53 -1.48 -25.39
CA ASN A 29 -1.65 -2.12 -24.07
C ASN A 29 -1.14 -3.58 -24.09
N LEU A 30 0.01 -3.79 -24.72
CA LEU A 30 0.67 -5.09 -24.89
C LEU A 30 1.85 -5.20 -23.94
N PHE A 31 1.85 -6.26 -23.14
CA PHE A 31 2.88 -6.58 -22.16
C PHE A 31 3.39 -7.99 -22.44
N VAL A 32 4.70 -8.18 -22.54
CA VAL A 32 5.29 -9.49 -22.84
C VAL A 32 6.55 -9.70 -22.00
N VAL A 33 6.69 -10.89 -21.42
CA VAL A 33 7.92 -11.38 -20.79
C VAL A 33 8.37 -12.63 -21.53
N CYS A 34 9.65 -12.69 -21.88
CA CYS A 34 10.30 -13.82 -22.53
C CYS A 34 11.60 -14.16 -21.79
N ASP A 35 11.67 -15.34 -21.19
CA ASP A 35 12.84 -15.88 -20.50
C ASP A 35 13.64 -16.74 -21.48
N GLY A 36 14.88 -16.35 -21.77
CA GLY A 36 15.72 -16.96 -22.79
C GLY A 36 16.47 -18.19 -22.29
N MET A 37 16.50 -19.25 -23.11
CA MET A 37 17.29 -20.46 -22.82
C MET A 37 18.07 -20.97 -24.04
N GLY A 38 19.15 -21.72 -23.78
CA GLY A 38 20.02 -22.28 -24.82
C GLY A 38 21.51 -21.97 -24.65
N GLY A 39 21.91 -21.46 -23.48
CA GLY A 39 23.25 -20.95 -23.21
C GLY A 39 23.40 -19.49 -23.63
N HIS A 40 24.43 -18.82 -23.12
CA HIS A 40 24.51 -17.35 -23.04
C HIS A 40 24.10 -16.60 -24.32
N ALA A 41 24.66 -16.95 -25.48
CA ALA A 41 24.36 -16.24 -26.72
C ALA A 41 23.08 -16.71 -27.45
N GLY A 42 22.50 -17.84 -27.03
CA GLY A 42 21.29 -18.41 -27.63
C GLY A 42 20.02 -17.84 -27.01
N GLY A 43 19.95 -17.82 -25.67
CA GLY A 43 18.76 -17.39 -24.93
C GLY A 43 18.41 -15.92 -25.17
N GLU A 44 19.39 -15.01 -25.00
CA GLU A 44 19.24 -13.58 -25.27
C GLU A 44 18.69 -13.30 -26.68
N VAL A 45 19.21 -14.03 -27.68
CA VAL A 45 18.78 -13.87 -29.08
C VAL A 45 17.37 -14.40 -29.28
N ALA A 46 17.02 -15.52 -28.66
CA ALA A 46 15.69 -16.11 -28.75
C ALA A 46 14.64 -15.19 -28.12
N SER A 47 14.85 -14.72 -26.88
CA SER A 47 13.93 -13.83 -26.18
C SER A 47 13.77 -12.49 -26.91
N ALA A 48 14.86 -11.91 -27.43
CA ALA A 48 14.83 -10.68 -28.21
C ALA A 48 14.09 -10.82 -29.57
N ILE A 49 14.27 -11.94 -30.27
CA ILE A 49 13.51 -12.22 -31.51
C ILE A 49 12.02 -12.35 -31.19
N SER A 50 11.67 -13.01 -30.09
CA SER A 50 10.28 -13.25 -29.70
C SER A 50 9.53 -11.96 -29.40
N VAL A 51 10.04 -11.11 -28.48
CA VAL A 51 9.38 -9.85 -28.13
C VAL A 51 9.22 -8.94 -29.35
N ARG A 52 10.25 -8.84 -30.21
CA ARG A 52 10.19 -8.03 -31.44
C ARG A 52 9.16 -8.57 -32.43
N THR A 53 9.13 -9.88 -32.63
CA THR A 53 8.21 -10.50 -33.59
C THR A 53 6.76 -10.38 -33.14
N ILE A 54 6.51 -10.57 -31.84
CA ILE A 54 5.17 -10.39 -31.27
C ILE A 54 4.72 -8.94 -31.45
N HIS A 55 5.58 -7.97 -31.13
CA HIS A 55 5.32 -6.55 -31.36
C HIS A 55 5.00 -6.25 -32.82
N GLU A 56 5.82 -6.72 -33.75
CA GLU A 56 5.63 -6.49 -35.19
C GLU A 56 4.28 -7.04 -35.68
N VAL A 57 3.93 -8.28 -35.32
CA VAL A 57 2.70 -8.94 -35.77
C VAL A 57 1.47 -8.24 -35.20
N VAL A 58 1.45 -7.95 -33.90
CA VAL A 58 0.32 -7.27 -33.24
C VAL A 58 0.19 -5.82 -33.75
N SER A 59 1.29 -5.08 -33.84
CA SER A 59 1.31 -3.70 -34.36
C SER A 59 0.80 -3.62 -35.81
N SER A 60 1.16 -4.59 -36.65
CA SER A 60 0.70 -4.64 -38.05
C SER A 60 -0.80 -4.89 -38.20
N ARG A 61 -1.46 -5.27 -37.10
CA ARG A 61 -2.89 -5.60 -37.01
C ARG A 61 -3.60 -4.76 -35.94
N ARG A 62 -3.12 -3.53 -35.70
CA ARG A 62 -3.70 -2.60 -34.72
C ARG A 62 -5.21 -2.44 -34.88
N GLU A 63 -5.72 -2.53 -36.11
CA GLU A 63 -7.15 -2.44 -36.40
C GLU A 63 -7.99 -3.49 -35.65
N VAL A 64 -7.42 -4.67 -35.33
CA VAL A 64 -8.10 -5.72 -34.57
C VAL A 64 -8.39 -5.25 -33.14
N ILE A 65 -7.41 -4.61 -32.50
CA ILE A 65 -7.55 -4.03 -31.14
C ILE A 65 -8.56 -2.89 -31.18
N GLU A 66 -8.41 -1.95 -32.12
CA GLU A 66 -9.33 -0.81 -32.24
C GLU A 66 -10.78 -1.22 -32.51
N ASN A 67 -11.00 -2.29 -33.29
CA ASN A 67 -12.34 -2.84 -33.52
C ASN A 67 -12.94 -3.37 -32.22
N LEU A 68 -12.16 -4.09 -31.43
CA LEU A 68 -12.61 -4.59 -30.13
C LEU A 68 -12.86 -3.46 -29.13
N GLU A 69 -12.06 -2.39 -29.13
CA GLU A 69 -12.32 -1.21 -28.29
C GLU A 69 -13.63 -0.52 -28.65
N ARG A 70 -13.96 -0.44 -29.96
CA ARG A 70 -15.22 0.15 -30.43
C ARG A 70 -16.42 -0.74 -30.12
N GLU A 71 -16.27 -2.05 -30.18
CA GLU A 71 -17.33 -3.03 -29.91
C GLU A 71 -16.90 -4.13 -28.92
N PRO A 72 -16.69 -3.83 -27.62
CA PRO A 72 -16.13 -4.79 -26.65
C PRO A 72 -17.01 -6.02 -26.40
N SER A 73 -18.31 -5.86 -26.65
CA SER A 73 -19.31 -6.91 -26.47
C SER A 73 -19.37 -7.91 -27.62
N ASN A 74 -18.65 -7.68 -28.74
CA ASN A 74 -18.71 -8.51 -29.93
C ASN A 74 -17.78 -9.74 -29.82
N PRO A 75 -18.32 -10.98 -29.74
CA PRO A 75 -17.48 -12.18 -29.58
C PRO A 75 -16.50 -12.41 -30.74
N SER A 76 -16.88 -12.05 -31.96
CA SER A 76 -16.02 -12.27 -33.14
C SER A 76 -14.74 -11.43 -33.07
N HIS A 77 -14.79 -10.22 -32.49
CA HIS A 77 -13.60 -9.40 -32.31
C HIS A 77 -12.67 -9.97 -31.25
N ARG A 78 -13.21 -10.60 -30.19
CA ARG A 78 -12.43 -11.27 -29.16
C ARG A 78 -11.72 -12.50 -29.70
N ASP A 79 -12.44 -13.35 -30.42
CA ASP A 79 -11.85 -14.53 -31.10
C ASP A 79 -10.76 -14.11 -32.09
N THR A 80 -10.96 -13.00 -32.81
CA THR A 80 -9.95 -12.47 -33.74
C THR A 80 -8.68 -12.01 -33.02
N LEU A 81 -8.82 -11.39 -31.83
CA LEU A 81 -7.67 -10.95 -31.04
C LEU A 81 -6.93 -12.13 -30.41
N LEU A 82 -7.64 -13.15 -29.88
CA LEU A 82 -7.03 -14.40 -29.41
C LEU A 82 -6.23 -15.08 -30.52
N GLY A 83 -6.82 -15.23 -31.71
CA GLY A 83 -6.13 -15.82 -32.86
C GLY A 83 -4.97 -14.97 -33.38
N LEU A 84 -5.02 -13.64 -33.22
CA LEU A 84 -3.89 -12.77 -33.52
C LEU A 84 -2.72 -13.00 -32.54
N LEU A 85 -3.01 -13.13 -31.24
CA LEU A 85 -2.01 -13.38 -30.21
C LEU A 85 -1.35 -14.75 -30.37
N GLU A 86 -2.16 -15.80 -30.60
CA GLU A 86 -1.68 -17.15 -30.92
C GLU A 86 -0.75 -17.14 -32.14
N ARG A 87 -1.17 -16.45 -33.22
CA ARG A 87 -0.37 -16.31 -34.43
C ARG A 87 0.93 -15.55 -34.19
N ALA A 88 0.92 -14.50 -33.37
CA ALA A 88 2.10 -13.71 -33.06
C ALA A 88 3.17 -14.55 -32.35
N ILE A 89 2.76 -15.34 -31.36
CA ILE A 89 3.65 -16.26 -30.62
C ILE A 89 4.14 -17.41 -31.51
N THR A 90 3.26 -17.97 -32.35
CA THR A 90 3.63 -19.02 -33.32
C THR A 90 4.65 -18.50 -34.34
N GLU A 91 4.46 -17.28 -34.86
CA GLU A 91 5.41 -16.65 -35.78
C GLU A 91 6.76 -16.36 -35.11
N ALA A 92 6.74 -15.91 -33.84
CA ALA A 92 7.96 -15.78 -33.03
C ALA A 92 8.71 -17.12 -32.95
N SER A 93 8.00 -18.21 -32.67
CA SER A 93 8.59 -19.56 -32.63
C SER A 93 9.23 -19.94 -33.96
N ASN A 94 8.54 -19.72 -35.08
CA ASN A 94 9.08 -20.03 -36.40
C ASN A 94 10.37 -19.24 -36.69
N ARG A 95 10.44 -17.96 -36.31
CA ARG A 95 11.61 -17.12 -36.54
C ARG A 95 12.78 -17.49 -35.64
N VAL A 96 12.54 -17.79 -34.37
CA VAL A 96 13.57 -18.29 -33.45
C VAL A 96 14.11 -19.62 -33.95
N TYR A 97 13.23 -20.55 -34.32
CA TYR A 97 13.63 -21.85 -34.86
C TYR A 97 14.46 -21.70 -36.15
N ALA A 98 14.01 -20.87 -37.10
CA ALA A 98 14.76 -20.61 -38.33
C ALA A 98 16.14 -20.00 -38.04
N ALA A 99 16.22 -19.03 -37.13
CA ALA A 99 17.49 -18.42 -36.72
C ALA A 99 18.44 -19.45 -36.06
N ALA A 100 17.92 -20.37 -35.26
CA ALA A 100 18.68 -21.43 -34.62
C ALA A 100 19.28 -22.43 -35.63
N GLN A 101 18.62 -22.62 -36.78
CA GLN A 101 19.10 -23.52 -37.84
C GLN A 101 20.20 -22.89 -38.71
N HIS A 102 20.28 -21.56 -38.77
CA HIS A 102 21.29 -20.85 -39.56
C HIS A 102 22.63 -20.67 -38.83
N ASP A 103 22.67 -20.85 -37.51
CA ASP A 103 23.87 -20.73 -36.70
C ASP A 103 24.04 -21.94 -35.77
N SER A 104 25.05 -22.77 -36.05
CA SER A 104 25.33 -23.97 -35.25
C SER A 104 25.64 -23.68 -33.78
N THR A 105 26.08 -22.46 -33.44
CA THR A 105 26.35 -22.04 -32.06
C THR A 105 25.09 -21.69 -31.27
N ARG A 106 23.96 -21.55 -31.97
CA ARG A 106 22.64 -21.19 -31.41
C ARG A 106 21.63 -22.35 -31.53
N LYS A 107 22.12 -23.54 -31.83
CA LYS A 107 21.28 -24.72 -32.02
C LYS A 107 20.56 -25.06 -30.72
N GLY A 108 19.24 -25.10 -30.76
CA GLY A 108 18.41 -25.38 -29.59
C GLY A 108 18.15 -24.16 -28.71
N MET A 109 18.47 -22.94 -29.17
CA MET A 109 17.98 -21.74 -28.50
C MET A 109 16.45 -21.73 -28.49
N GLY A 110 15.89 -21.21 -27.42
CA GLY A 110 14.46 -21.07 -27.25
C GLY A 110 14.18 -20.06 -26.15
N THR A 111 12.90 -19.79 -25.92
CA THR A 111 12.51 -18.86 -24.87
C THR A 111 11.09 -19.18 -24.41
N THR A 112 10.73 -18.76 -23.21
CA THR A 112 9.33 -18.68 -22.79
C THR A 112 8.64 -17.49 -23.45
N CYS A 113 7.33 -17.40 -23.30
CA CYS A 113 6.55 -16.22 -23.64
C CYS A 113 5.32 -16.18 -22.74
N SER A 114 5.16 -15.09 -22.00
CA SER A 114 3.94 -14.76 -21.26
C SER A 114 3.51 -13.36 -21.69
N ALA A 115 2.38 -13.29 -22.39
CA ALA A 115 1.87 -12.05 -22.99
C ALA A 115 0.47 -11.71 -22.45
N LEU A 116 0.21 -10.43 -22.27
CA LEU A 116 -1.08 -9.87 -21.88
C LEU A 116 -1.41 -8.68 -22.79
N ILE A 117 -2.61 -8.68 -23.38
CA ILE A 117 -3.20 -7.49 -24.03
C ILE A 117 -4.41 -7.05 -23.20
N VAL A 118 -4.46 -5.77 -22.81
CA VAL A 118 -5.62 -5.18 -22.11
C VAL A 118 -6.44 -4.33 -23.07
N CYS A 119 -7.65 -4.79 -23.40
CA CYS A 119 -8.51 -4.14 -24.38
C CYS A 119 -10.00 -4.30 -24.04
N GLY A 120 -10.79 -3.22 -24.12
CA GLY A 120 -12.25 -3.29 -23.98
C GLY A 120 -12.75 -3.82 -22.62
N GLY A 121 -11.99 -3.64 -21.54
CA GLY A 121 -12.32 -4.20 -20.22
C GLY A 121 -12.04 -5.70 -20.08
N ARG A 122 -11.21 -6.24 -20.97
CA ARG A 122 -10.80 -7.65 -20.99
C ARG A 122 -9.29 -7.79 -21.14
N GLY A 123 -8.78 -8.91 -20.66
CA GLY A 123 -7.39 -9.32 -20.81
C GLY A 123 -7.33 -10.50 -21.77
N PHE A 124 -6.34 -10.50 -22.64
CA PHE A 124 -6.06 -11.57 -23.57
C PHE A 124 -4.67 -12.11 -23.26
N VAL A 125 -4.61 -13.33 -22.75
CA VAL A 125 -3.39 -13.99 -22.31
C VAL A 125 -2.90 -14.91 -23.41
N GLY A 126 -1.59 -14.92 -23.65
CA GLY A 126 -0.91 -15.87 -24.52
C GLY A 126 0.33 -16.40 -23.84
N HIS A 127 0.46 -17.72 -23.73
CA HIS A 127 1.46 -18.33 -22.87
C HIS A 127 2.13 -19.56 -23.47
N VAL A 128 3.46 -19.61 -23.35
CA VAL A 128 4.31 -20.77 -23.63
C VAL A 128 5.50 -20.75 -22.66
N GLY A 129 5.57 -21.68 -21.71
CA GLY A 129 6.77 -21.92 -20.91
C GLY A 129 6.40 -22.02 -19.44
N ASP A 130 7.25 -21.52 -18.56
CA ASP A 130 7.05 -21.53 -17.10
C ASP A 130 7.18 -20.14 -16.46
N SER A 131 7.38 -19.09 -17.26
CA SER A 131 7.11 -17.71 -16.84
C SER A 131 5.62 -17.52 -16.56
N ARG A 132 5.25 -16.68 -15.59
CA ARG A 132 3.87 -16.66 -15.06
C ARG A 132 3.19 -15.32 -15.20
N ILE A 133 1.86 -15.36 -15.29
CA ILE A 133 0.99 -14.19 -15.13
C ILE A 133 0.10 -14.42 -13.91
N TYR A 134 0.15 -13.49 -12.96
CA TYR A 134 -0.73 -13.46 -11.80
C TYR A 134 -1.71 -12.29 -11.91
N ARG A 135 -2.91 -12.47 -11.36
CA ARG A 135 -3.88 -11.41 -11.07
C ARG A 135 -4.08 -11.28 -9.57
N VAL A 136 -4.00 -10.06 -9.07
CA VAL A 136 -4.44 -9.67 -7.74
C VAL A 136 -5.76 -8.92 -7.85
N ARG A 137 -6.80 -9.46 -7.22
CA ARG A 137 -8.15 -8.86 -7.17
C ARG A 137 -8.72 -9.00 -5.77
N SER A 138 -9.10 -7.87 -5.16
CA SER A 138 -9.77 -7.85 -3.85
C SER A 138 -9.07 -8.72 -2.79
N GLY A 139 -7.74 -8.62 -2.71
CA GLY A 139 -6.93 -9.39 -1.76
C GLY A 139 -6.79 -10.88 -2.08
N ARG A 140 -7.04 -11.30 -3.32
CA ARG A 140 -6.83 -12.67 -3.79
C ARG A 140 -5.84 -12.71 -4.94
N VAL A 141 -4.95 -13.68 -4.91
CA VAL A 141 -4.00 -13.98 -5.99
C VAL A 141 -4.56 -15.12 -6.81
N GLU A 142 -4.43 -15.01 -8.12
CA GLU A 142 -4.78 -16.06 -9.07
C GLU A 142 -3.69 -16.14 -10.13
N GLN A 143 -3.09 -17.31 -10.27
CA GLN A 143 -2.18 -17.58 -11.38
C GLN A 143 -3.03 -17.88 -12.63
N LEU A 144 -2.87 -17.07 -13.67
CA LEU A 144 -3.66 -17.17 -14.91
C LEU A 144 -3.04 -18.13 -15.95
N THR A 145 -1.77 -18.50 -15.77
CA THR A 145 -1.03 -19.36 -16.69
C THR A 145 -0.66 -20.67 -16.01
N ASP A 146 -0.81 -21.80 -16.70
CA ASP A 146 -0.28 -23.07 -16.21
C ASP A 146 1.14 -23.29 -16.73
N ASP A 147 2.13 -23.51 -15.85
CA ASP A 147 3.49 -23.77 -16.31
C ASP A 147 3.54 -25.02 -17.19
N HIS A 148 4.18 -24.92 -18.35
CA HIS A 148 4.52 -26.02 -19.22
C HIS A 148 5.75 -26.79 -18.71
N SER A 149 5.75 -27.19 -17.45
CA SER A 149 6.80 -27.99 -16.81
C SER A 149 6.50 -29.49 -16.85
N LEU A 150 7.51 -30.34 -16.66
CA LEU A 150 7.36 -31.79 -16.70
C LEU A 150 6.34 -32.29 -15.67
N LEU A 151 6.37 -31.75 -14.45
CA LEU A 151 5.43 -32.11 -13.40
C LEU A 151 4.01 -31.69 -13.77
N ASN A 152 3.81 -30.45 -14.22
CA ASN A 152 2.48 -29.95 -14.60
C ASN A 152 1.89 -30.73 -15.77
N GLU A 153 2.70 -31.09 -16.76
CA GLU A 153 2.26 -31.93 -17.88
C GLU A 153 1.87 -33.35 -17.40
N MET A 154 2.60 -33.93 -16.44
CA MET A 154 2.21 -35.20 -15.83
C MET A 154 0.91 -35.09 -15.02
N ILE A 155 0.68 -33.97 -14.32
CA ILE A 155 -0.57 -33.70 -13.60
C ILE A 155 -1.73 -33.55 -14.59
N ARG A 156 -1.57 -32.76 -15.66
CA ARG A 156 -2.54 -32.59 -16.75
C ARG A 156 -2.93 -33.93 -17.38
N GLN A 157 -1.97 -34.84 -17.54
CA GLN A 157 -2.20 -36.20 -18.05
C GLN A 157 -2.78 -37.20 -17.03
N GLY A 158 -3.00 -36.78 -15.77
CA GLY A 158 -3.48 -37.65 -14.69
C GLY A 158 -2.44 -38.68 -14.21
N ARG A 159 -1.15 -38.45 -14.48
CA ARG A 159 -0.02 -39.34 -14.16
C ARG A 159 0.74 -38.94 -12.89
N ALA A 160 0.50 -37.73 -12.40
CA ALA A 160 0.98 -37.21 -11.11
C ALA A 160 -0.14 -36.41 -10.43
N LYS A 161 0.04 -36.08 -9.16
CA LYS A 161 -0.86 -35.23 -8.36
C LYS A 161 -0.15 -33.95 -7.94
N ALA A 162 -0.94 -32.92 -7.63
CA ALA A 162 -0.41 -31.70 -7.00
C ALA A 162 0.33 -32.05 -5.70
N GLY A 163 1.56 -31.57 -5.56
CA GLY A 163 2.45 -31.88 -4.44
C GLY A 163 3.37 -33.08 -4.64
N ASP A 164 3.24 -33.82 -5.75
CA ASP A 164 4.22 -34.85 -6.11
C ASP A 164 5.58 -34.21 -6.44
N SER A 165 6.68 -34.89 -6.09
CA SER A 165 8.02 -34.51 -6.51
C SER A 165 8.63 -35.57 -7.40
N ILE A 166 9.11 -35.16 -8.57
CA ILE A 166 9.71 -36.03 -9.57
C ILE A 166 11.07 -35.48 -10.05
N PRO A 167 11.98 -36.35 -10.53
CA PRO A 167 13.23 -35.89 -11.14
C PRO A 167 12.95 -34.92 -12.30
N ASN A 168 13.66 -33.79 -12.33
CA ASN A 168 13.49 -32.74 -13.34
C ASN A 168 12.06 -32.18 -13.44
N GLN A 169 11.32 -32.13 -12.33
CA GLN A 169 9.95 -31.60 -12.25
C GLN A 169 9.77 -30.23 -12.94
N ASN A 170 10.77 -29.35 -12.83
CA ASN A 170 10.75 -27.99 -13.40
C ASN A 170 11.27 -27.95 -14.85
N ALA A 171 11.56 -29.09 -15.49
CA ALA A 171 12.04 -29.06 -16.86
C ALA A 171 10.93 -28.56 -17.81
N VAL A 172 11.20 -27.47 -18.52
CA VAL A 172 10.31 -26.89 -19.51
C VAL A 172 10.03 -27.89 -20.65
N THR A 173 8.75 -28.12 -20.93
CA THR A 173 8.25 -29.08 -21.93
C THR A 173 7.81 -28.40 -23.22
N ARG A 174 7.43 -27.12 -23.16
CA ARG A 174 7.04 -26.30 -24.31
C ARG A 174 7.79 -24.97 -24.27
N ALA A 175 8.34 -24.57 -25.41
CA ALA A 175 9.04 -23.32 -25.54
C ALA A 175 9.04 -22.81 -26.98
N VAL A 176 9.13 -21.50 -27.11
CA VAL A 176 9.19 -20.79 -28.38
C VAL A 176 10.54 -21.09 -29.05
N GLY A 177 10.50 -21.54 -30.30
CA GLY A 177 11.69 -21.66 -31.15
C GLY A 177 12.49 -22.96 -31.05
N VAL A 178 12.16 -23.86 -30.12
CA VAL A 178 12.87 -25.14 -29.96
C VAL A 178 12.49 -26.14 -31.07
N ARG A 179 11.25 -26.05 -31.57
CA ARG A 179 10.70 -26.89 -32.65
C ARG A 179 10.08 -26.02 -33.74
N ASP A 180 9.76 -26.65 -34.87
CA ASP A 180 9.10 -26.02 -36.03
C ASP A 180 7.61 -25.71 -35.80
N SER A 181 7.09 -26.08 -34.63
CA SER A 181 5.73 -25.82 -34.18
C SER A 181 5.71 -25.71 -32.66
N VAL A 182 4.79 -24.88 -32.15
CA VAL A 182 4.56 -24.69 -30.72
C VAL A 182 3.06 -24.64 -30.48
N GLU A 183 2.61 -25.28 -29.40
CA GLU A 183 1.26 -25.15 -28.90
C GLU A 183 1.22 -23.96 -27.93
N VAL A 184 0.36 -22.99 -28.22
CA VAL A 184 0.22 -21.76 -27.45
C VAL A 184 -1.08 -21.82 -26.67
N ASP A 185 -1.00 -21.68 -25.35
CA ASP A 185 -2.18 -21.57 -24.51
C ASP A 185 -2.65 -20.10 -24.63
N VAL A 186 -3.90 -19.88 -25.04
CA VAL A 186 -4.52 -18.54 -25.11
C VAL A 186 -5.82 -18.51 -24.31
N ASP A 187 -6.06 -17.40 -23.61
CA ASP A 187 -7.26 -17.26 -22.78
C ASP A 187 -7.79 -15.81 -22.74
N GLU A 188 -9.10 -15.67 -22.55
CA GLU A 188 -9.80 -14.40 -22.36
C GLU A 188 -10.26 -14.27 -20.91
N ILE A 189 -9.82 -13.20 -20.24
CA ILE A 189 -10.22 -12.88 -18.88
C ILE A 189 -11.02 -11.58 -18.82
N GLU A 190 -11.98 -11.51 -17.91
CA GLU A 190 -12.63 -10.25 -17.55
C GLU A 190 -11.71 -9.43 -16.63
N ILE A 191 -11.56 -8.14 -16.93
CA ILE A 191 -10.82 -7.20 -16.09
C ILE A 191 -11.80 -6.29 -15.36
N LEU A 192 -11.64 -6.21 -14.05
CA LEU A 192 -12.40 -5.33 -13.19
C LEU A 192 -11.55 -4.14 -12.76
N ASP A 193 -12.23 -3.08 -12.32
CA ASP A 193 -11.56 -1.91 -11.77
C ASP A 193 -10.69 -2.31 -10.59
N GLY A 194 -9.41 -1.95 -10.67
CA GLY A 194 -8.48 -2.18 -9.61
C GLY A 194 -7.75 -3.53 -9.62
N ASP A 195 -7.96 -4.34 -10.66
CA ASP A 195 -7.12 -5.50 -10.90
C ASP A 195 -5.66 -5.08 -11.11
N ARG A 196 -4.75 -5.80 -10.47
CA ARG A 196 -3.31 -5.70 -10.68
C ARG A 196 -2.81 -7.00 -11.29
N PHE A 197 -2.00 -6.92 -12.33
CA PHE A 197 -1.35 -8.06 -12.95
C PHE A 197 0.15 -8.02 -12.69
N LEU A 198 0.75 -9.19 -12.45
CA LEU A 198 2.19 -9.38 -12.42
C LEU A 198 2.55 -10.41 -13.50
N LEU A 199 3.28 -9.98 -14.53
CA LEU A 199 3.94 -10.89 -15.47
C LEU A 199 5.39 -11.03 -15.02
N CYS A 200 5.91 -12.25 -14.91
CA CYS A 200 7.29 -12.45 -14.44
C CYS A 200 7.95 -13.71 -14.99
N SER A 201 9.29 -13.69 -15.07
CA SER A 201 10.11 -14.87 -15.38
C SER A 201 10.20 -15.83 -14.19
N ASP A 202 10.81 -17.00 -14.40
CA ASP A 202 10.98 -17.98 -13.33
C ASP A 202 11.95 -17.51 -12.24
N GLY A 203 12.85 -16.58 -12.56
CA GLY A 203 13.76 -15.96 -11.62
C GLY A 203 13.09 -15.10 -10.54
N LEU A 204 11.84 -14.67 -10.74
CA LEU A 204 10.99 -14.14 -9.67
C LEU A 204 10.09 -15.24 -9.10
N SER A 205 9.30 -15.90 -9.95
CA SER A 205 8.25 -16.82 -9.50
C SER A 205 8.77 -18.08 -8.80
N GLY A 206 10.04 -18.44 -9.01
CA GLY A 206 10.73 -19.49 -8.27
C GLY A 206 11.02 -19.13 -6.80
N TYR A 207 10.89 -17.86 -6.40
CA TYR A 207 11.02 -17.37 -5.03
C TYR A 207 9.69 -16.92 -4.41
N LEU A 208 8.57 -17.09 -5.11
CA LEU A 208 7.23 -16.83 -4.60
C LEU A 208 6.64 -18.12 -4.04
N GLU A 209 6.60 -18.23 -2.72
CA GLU A 209 6.24 -19.47 -2.02
C GLU A 209 4.74 -19.56 -1.68
N SER A 210 4.05 -18.42 -1.58
CA SER A 210 2.63 -18.38 -1.20
C SER A 210 1.89 -17.17 -1.74
N ASP A 211 0.58 -17.31 -1.90
CA ASP A 211 -0.31 -16.20 -2.28
C ASP A 211 -0.22 -15.02 -1.31
N GLY A 212 -0.08 -15.27 0.00
CA GLY A 212 0.08 -14.21 1.00
C GLY A 212 1.33 -13.37 0.76
N GLN A 213 2.45 -14.01 0.44
CA GLN A 213 3.68 -13.31 0.07
C GLN A 213 3.51 -12.47 -1.19
N ILE A 214 2.78 -12.96 -2.20
CA ILE A 214 2.51 -12.20 -3.42
C ILE A 214 1.63 -10.98 -3.10
N LEU A 215 0.62 -11.12 -2.24
CA LEU A 215 -0.21 -9.99 -1.80
C LEU A 215 0.62 -8.92 -1.09
N ASP A 216 1.45 -9.33 -0.14
CA ASP A 216 2.29 -8.40 0.62
C ASP A 216 3.32 -7.70 -0.28
N LEU A 217 3.95 -8.46 -1.17
CA LEU A 217 4.94 -7.94 -2.11
C LEU A 217 4.32 -6.95 -3.10
N LEU A 218 3.07 -7.19 -3.50
CA LEU A 218 2.35 -6.35 -4.44
C LEU A 218 1.47 -5.29 -3.75
N ASP A 219 1.54 -5.12 -2.43
CA ASP A 219 0.81 -4.08 -1.72
C ASP A 219 1.51 -2.72 -1.87
N GLY A 220 0.74 -1.71 -2.25
CA GLY A 220 1.25 -0.36 -2.48
C GLY A 220 0.66 0.34 -3.70
N GLU A 221 0.94 1.64 -3.80
CA GLU A 221 0.42 2.50 -4.87
C GLU A 221 1.45 2.78 -5.97
N ASP A 222 2.74 2.77 -5.64
CA ASP A 222 3.80 3.11 -6.58
C ASP A 222 4.35 1.85 -7.26
N LEU A 223 4.00 1.68 -8.54
CA LEU A 223 4.41 0.50 -9.32
C LEU A 223 5.92 0.40 -9.50
N GLU A 224 6.65 1.52 -9.50
CA GLU A 224 8.11 1.51 -9.58
C GLU A 224 8.68 0.87 -8.31
N VAL A 225 8.26 1.38 -7.14
CA VAL A 225 8.70 0.86 -5.84
C VAL A 225 8.33 -0.62 -5.65
N ILE A 226 7.12 -1.01 -6.06
CA ILE A 226 6.68 -2.41 -5.96
C ILE A 226 7.51 -3.30 -6.88
N ALA A 227 7.75 -2.87 -8.12
CA ALA A 227 8.53 -3.65 -9.07
C ALA A 227 9.99 -3.80 -8.60
N GLU A 228 10.59 -2.75 -8.03
CA GLU A 228 11.90 -2.83 -7.40
C GLU A 228 11.90 -3.79 -6.20
N ALA A 229 10.86 -3.75 -5.35
CA ALA A 229 10.71 -4.68 -4.25
C ALA A 229 10.61 -6.14 -4.73
N CYS A 230 9.98 -6.42 -5.88
CA CYS A 230 9.99 -7.75 -6.49
C CYS A 230 11.40 -8.20 -6.87
N ILE A 231 12.22 -7.32 -7.44
CA ILE A 231 13.61 -7.63 -7.77
C ILE A 231 14.41 -7.89 -6.49
N ASP A 232 14.31 -7.01 -5.50
CA ASP A 232 15.02 -7.13 -4.23
C ASP A 232 14.64 -8.43 -3.50
N HIS A 233 13.36 -8.79 -3.47
CA HIS A 233 12.89 -10.06 -2.91
C HIS A 233 13.56 -11.27 -3.56
N ALA A 234 13.63 -11.30 -4.89
CA ALA A 234 14.29 -12.39 -5.61
C ALA A 234 15.82 -12.41 -5.39
N LEU A 235 16.46 -11.24 -5.35
CA LEU A 235 17.89 -11.10 -5.07
C LEU A 235 18.25 -11.56 -3.65
N ASP A 236 17.46 -11.19 -2.65
CA ASP A 236 17.66 -11.55 -1.25
C ASP A 236 17.36 -13.04 -1.00
N SER A 237 16.44 -13.61 -1.77
CA SER A 237 16.13 -15.05 -1.76
C SER A 237 17.18 -15.90 -2.52
N GLY A 238 18.16 -15.26 -3.15
CA GLY A 238 19.38 -15.87 -3.67
C GLY A 238 19.77 -15.43 -5.09
N GLY A 239 18.83 -14.89 -5.87
CA GLY A 239 19.07 -14.31 -7.20
C GLY A 239 19.84 -15.24 -8.15
N LYS A 240 19.42 -16.49 -8.27
CA LYS A 240 20.15 -17.51 -9.06
C LYS A 240 19.94 -17.39 -10.58
N ASP A 241 18.88 -16.71 -10.99
CA ASP A 241 18.51 -16.52 -12.39
C ASP A 241 18.34 -15.04 -12.75
N ASN A 242 18.11 -14.77 -14.03
CA ASN A 242 17.61 -13.49 -14.50
C ASN A 242 16.20 -13.24 -13.97
N ILE A 243 15.92 -12.01 -13.56
CA ILE A 243 14.68 -11.66 -12.87
C ILE A 243 14.00 -10.58 -13.68
N THR A 244 12.81 -10.84 -14.20
CA THR A 244 12.03 -9.86 -14.95
C THR A 244 10.61 -9.80 -14.41
N ALA A 245 10.10 -8.58 -14.22
CA ALA A 245 8.75 -8.34 -13.73
C ALA A 245 8.11 -7.16 -14.47
N ILE A 246 6.83 -7.33 -14.86
CA ILE A 246 5.97 -6.27 -15.34
C ILE A 246 4.73 -6.22 -14.46
N LEU A 247 4.47 -5.07 -13.86
CA LEU A 247 3.24 -4.78 -13.16
C LEU A 247 2.29 -4.00 -14.08
N VAL A 248 1.01 -4.35 -14.03
CA VAL A 248 -0.05 -3.66 -14.79
C VAL A 248 -1.26 -3.45 -13.90
N ASP A 249 -1.59 -2.20 -13.62
CA ASP A 249 -2.83 -1.80 -12.94
C ASP A 249 -3.88 -1.42 -13.97
N ALA A 250 -5.03 -2.09 -13.90
CA ALA A 250 -6.18 -1.78 -14.75
C ALA A 250 -7.22 -0.95 -13.99
N SER A 251 -7.55 0.21 -14.53
CA SER A 251 -8.56 1.10 -13.97
C SER A 251 -9.57 1.56 -15.02
N SER A 252 -10.84 1.63 -14.65
CA SER A 252 -11.95 1.85 -15.57
C SER A 252 -12.02 3.29 -16.10
N THR A 253 -11.36 4.26 -15.46
CA THR A 253 -11.10 5.63 -15.96
C THR A 253 -10.14 6.30 -14.97
N GLY A 254 -9.40 7.36 -15.36
CA GLY A 254 -8.57 8.20 -14.45
C GLY A 254 -9.30 8.79 -13.23
N ALA A 255 -10.59 8.50 -13.08
CA ALA A 255 -11.30 8.48 -11.82
C ALA A 255 -10.69 7.54 -10.79
N ALA A 256 -9.99 6.43 -11.08
CA ALA A 256 -9.49 5.53 -10.02
C ALA A 256 -8.39 6.17 -9.16
N LYS A 257 -7.62 7.13 -9.67
CA LYS A 257 -6.78 7.98 -8.80
C LYS A 257 -7.68 8.80 -7.89
N GLN A 258 -8.74 9.43 -8.40
CA GLN A 258 -9.67 10.22 -7.58
C GLN A 258 -10.53 9.33 -6.64
N THR A 259 -11.27 8.33 -7.12
CA THR A 259 -12.21 7.43 -6.46
C THR A 259 -11.58 6.44 -5.46
N ARG A 260 -10.39 5.85 -5.71
CA ARG A 260 -9.69 5.07 -4.65
C ARG A 260 -9.16 6.01 -3.57
N LEU A 261 -8.68 7.19 -3.96
CA LEU A 261 -8.28 8.23 -3.01
C LEU A 261 -9.51 8.79 -2.28
N ASP A 262 -10.66 8.89 -2.92
CA ASP A 262 -11.92 9.33 -2.33
C ASP A 262 -12.44 8.27 -1.36
N SER A 263 -12.32 6.97 -1.65
CA SER A 263 -12.66 5.90 -0.71
C SER A 263 -11.76 5.88 0.52
N ARG A 264 -10.42 5.96 0.34
CA ARG A 264 -9.49 6.09 1.47
C ARG A 264 -9.72 7.39 2.25
N VAL A 265 -9.93 8.51 1.56
CA VAL A 265 -10.25 9.80 2.19
C VAL A 265 -11.57 9.72 2.94
N VAL A 266 -12.59 9.06 2.40
CA VAL A 266 -13.87 8.82 3.08
C VAL A 266 -13.68 8.00 4.36
N GLU A 267 -12.88 6.92 4.32
CA GLU A 267 -12.55 6.12 5.51
C GLU A 267 -11.77 6.95 6.56
N MET A 268 -10.84 7.78 6.12
CA MET A 268 -10.05 8.63 7.01
C MET A 268 -10.89 9.76 7.62
N ILE A 269 -11.79 10.37 6.85
CA ILE A 269 -12.77 11.33 7.37
C ILE A 269 -13.68 10.61 8.38
N ALA A 270 -14.15 9.39 8.08
CA ALA A 270 -14.99 8.60 8.98
C ALA A 270 -14.31 8.26 10.31
N SER A 271 -12.98 8.07 10.31
CA SER A 271 -12.20 7.77 11.52
C SER A 271 -12.11 8.95 12.51
N SER A 272 -12.41 10.18 12.06
CA SER A 272 -12.31 11.35 12.92
C SER A 272 -13.58 11.55 13.76
N PRO A 273 -13.42 11.88 15.07
CA PRO A 273 -14.56 12.10 15.97
C PRO A 273 -15.51 13.24 15.57
N ILE A 274 -15.13 14.11 14.63
CA ILE A 274 -16.02 15.16 14.12
C ILE A 274 -17.09 14.58 13.18
N PHE A 275 -16.80 13.48 12.49
CA PHE A 275 -17.63 12.94 11.41
C PHE A 275 -18.35 11.64 11.78
N GLU A 276 -18.36 11.28 13.07
CA GLU A 276 -18.96 10.05 13.63
C GLU A 276 -20.42 9.80 13.21
N HIS A 277 -21.20 10.87 12.92
CA HIS A 277 -22.62 10.78 12.55
C HIS A 277 -22.89 11.10 11.07
N VAL A 278 -21.85 11.17 10.24
CA VAL A 278 -21.95 11.52 8.82
C VAL A 278 -22.12 10.25 8.00
N THR A 279 -23.05 10.26 7.03
CA THR A 279 -23.32 9.08 6.19
C THR A 279 -22.25 8.89 5.11
N PRO A 280 -22.10 7.68 4.52
CA PRO A 280 -21.12 7.45 3.46
C PRO A 280 -21.26 8.40 2.26
N SER A 281 -22.49 8.72 1.85
CA SER A 281 -22.76 9.67 0.76
C SER A 281 -22.41 11.12 1.11
N GLU A 282 -22.48 11.48 2.38
CA GLU A 282 -22.09 12.81 2.87
C GLU A 282 -20.56 12.91 3.06
N LEU A 283 -19.92 11.83 3.53
CA LEU A 283 -18.46 11.71 3.60
C LEU A 283 -17.84 11.84 2.21
N ALA A 284 -18.45 11.25 1.18
CA ALA A 284 -17.99 11.39 -0.20
C ALA A 284 -17.98 12.87 -0.64
N SER A 285 -19.01 13.64 -0.28
CA SER A 285 -19.04 15.07 -0.60
C SER A 285 -18.10 15.91 0.25
N LEU A 286 -17.75 15.47 1.46
CA LEU A 286 -16.65 16.08 2.23
C LEU A 286 -15.29 15.79 1.57
N ALA A 287 -15.08 14.57 1.08
CA ALA A 287 -13.85 14.20 0.38
C ALA A 287 -13.61 15.08 -0.87
N GLU A 288 -14.66 15.43 -1.61
CA GLU A 288 -14.58 16.34 -2.77
C GLU A 288 -14.01 17.73 -2.45
N VAL A 289 -14.16 18.21 -1.21
CA VAL A 289 -13.67 19.54 -0.77
C VAL A 289 -12.41 19.47 0.10
N ALA A 290 -11.82 18.28 0.27
CA ALA A 290 -10.62 18.06 1.06
C ALA A 290 -9.34 18.19 0.20
N GLU A 291 -8.37 18.98 0.66
CA GLU A 291 -7.06 19.12 0.02
C GLU A 291 -6.00 18.27 0.72
N ARG A 292 -5.18 17.53 -0.03
CA ARG A 292 -4.09 16.74 0.54
C ARG A 292 -2.78 17.51 0.59
N HIS A 293 -2.10 17.42 1.73
CA HIS A 293 -0.81 18.05 1.95
C HIS A 293 0.15 17.10 2.64
N GLY A 294 1.33 16.91 2.08
CA GLY A 294 2.43 16.16 2.67
C GLY A 294 3.50 17.10 3.23
N PHE A 295 4.05 16.75 4.38
CA PHE A 295 5.06 17.53 5.09
C PHE A 295 6.22 16.62 5.48
N GLU A 296 7.44 17.10 5.24
CA GLU A 296 8.66 16.46 5.76
C GLU A 296 8.80 16.68 7.27
N ALA A 297 9.57 15.82 7.94
CA ALA A 297 9.86 15.96 9.36
C ALA A 297 10.51 17.33 9.66
N GLY A 298 9.99 18.04 10.67
CA GLY A 298 10.41 19.38 11.07
C GLY A 298 9.81 20.52 10.23
N ALA A 299 8.97 20.23 9.24
CA ALA A 299 8.29 21.28 8.48
C ALA A 299 7.18 21.95 9.31
N THR A 300 7.12 23.28 9.24
CA THR A 300 6.04 24.07 9.84
C THR A 300 4.77 23.92 9.01
N ILE A 301 3.69 23.47 9.67
CA ILE A 301 2.37 23.25 9.08
C ILE A 301 1.49 24.49 9.26
N ILE A 302 1.50 25.07 10.46
CA ILE A 302 0.79 26.31 10.79
C ILE A 302 1.76 27.24 11.51
N ASP A 303 1.96 28.43 10.95
CA ASP A 303 2.71 29.51 11.58
C ASP A 303 1.87 30.20 12.66
N LYS A 304 2.51 30.50 13.80
CA LYS A 304 1.89 31.25 14.91
C LYS A 304 1.41 32.62 14.43
N GLY A 305 0.13 32.94 14.64
CA GLY A 305 -0.46 34.23 14.25
C GLY A 305 -0.82 34.38 12.77
N MET A 306 -0.61 33.35 11.95
CA MET A 306 -1.09 33.31 10.56
C MET A 306 -2.44 32.61 10.49
N SER A 307 -3.46 33.27 9.95
CA SER A 307 -4.79 32.68 9.83
C SER A 307 -4.77 31.51 8.86
N ALA A 308 -4.64 30.29 9.39
CA ALA A 308 -5.02 29.08 8.70
C ALA A 308 -6.53 28.91 8.90
N GLU A 309 -7.35 29.47 8.01
CA GLU A 309 -8.79 29.24 7.98
C GLU A 309 -9.10 27.82 7.47
N SER A 310 -8.62 26.80 8.18
CA SER A 310 -8.71 25.42 7.77
C SER A 310 -8.83 24.45 8.95
N LEU A 311 -9.58 23.38 8.74
CA LEU A 311 -9.56 22.20 9.59
C LEU A 311 -8.59 21.18 8.98
N CYS A 312 -7.64 20.70 9.77
CA CYS A 312 -6.62 19.75 9.34
C CYS A 312 -6.82 18.41 10.07
N LEU A 313 -6.82 17.32 9.31
CA LEU A 313 -6.99 15.95 9.79
C LEU A 313 -5.70 15.17 9.52
N ILE A 314 -5.16 14.48 10.52
CA ILE A 314 -3.90 13.75 10.40
C ILE A 314 -4.19 12.36 9.83
N VAL A 315 -3.73 12.12 8.60
CA VAL A 315 -3.92 10.87 7.87
C VAL A 315 -2.82 9.86 8.21
N LYS A 316 -1.59 10.33 8.30
CA LYS A 316 -0.41 9.52 8.59
C LYS A 316 0.64 10.41 9.23
N GLY A 317 1.36 9.86 10.20
CA GLY A 317 2.39 10.57 10.96
C GLY A 317 1.83 11.28 12.20
N SER A 318 2.56 12.28 12.65
CA SER A 318 2.28 13.01 13.89
C SER A 318 2.60 14.50 13.77
N VAL A 319 1.83 15.31 14.51
CA VAL A 319 1.95 16.77 14.53
C VAL A 319 2.18 17.23 15.97
N GLY A 320 3.21 18.04 16.17
CA GLY A 320 3.45 18.74 17.42
C GLY A 320 2.75 20.09 17.42
N VAL A 321 1.88 20.32 18.40
CA VAL A 321 1.23 21.61 18.65
C VAL A 321 1.97 22.34 19.75
N LEU A 322 2.61 23.46 19.40
CA LEU A 322 3.43 24.28 20.28
C LEU A 322 2.55 25.34 20.97
N GLY A 323 2.27 25.10 22.25
CA GLY A 323 1.51 26.02 23.10
C GLY A 323 2.32 27.25 23.57
N PRO A 324 1.65 28.23 24.21
CA PRO A 324 2.25 29.50 24.63
C PRO A 324 3.40 29.38 25.65
N GLU A 325 3.51 28.27 26.39
CA GLU A 325 4.57 28.01 27.38
C GLU A 325 5.61 26.96 26.93
N ALA A 326 5.78 26.75 25.61
CA ALA A 326 6.66 25.72 25.05
C ALA A 326 6.27 24.26 25.39
N ASN A 327 5.05 24.04 25.86
CA ASN A 327 4.46 22.70 25.95
C ASN A 327 4.12 22.21 24.54
N VAL A 328 4.60 21.02 24.19
CA VAL A 328 4.30 20.36 22.93
C VAL A 328 3.24 19.29 23.18
N THR A 329 2.06 19.47 22.58
CA THR A 329 1.04 18.42 22.53
C THR A 329 1.23 17.64 21.23
N VAL A 330 1.40 16.32 21.33
CA VAL A 330 1.53 15.45 20.15
C VAL A 330 0.14 14.99 19.73
N LEU A 331 -0.20 15.23 18.46
CA LEU A 331 -1.40 14.74 17.82
C LEU A 331 -1.00 13.61 16.87
N GLU A 332 -1.63 12.45 17.04
CA GLU A 332 -1.38 11.26 16.23
C GLU A 332 -2.40 11.13 15.09
N THR A 333 -2.15 10.16 14.21
CA THR A 333 -3.05 9.77 13.12
C THR A 333 -4.49 9.57 13.62
N GLY A 334 -5.47 10.09 12.86
CA GLY A 334 -6.89 10.13 13.23
C GLY A 334 -7.30 11.38 14.04
N SER A 335 -6.34 12.13 14.58
CA SER A 335 -6.59 13.41 15.27
C SER A 335 -6.79 14.56 14.27
N PHE A 336 -7.29 15.71 14.76
CA PHE A 336 -7.46 16.92 13.97
C PHE A 336 -7.06 18.18 14.75
N PHE A 337 -6.78 19.27 14.03
CA PHE A 337 -6.47 20.60 14.59
C PHE A 337 -6.97 21.72 13.65
N GLY A 338 -6.87 22.98 14.10
CA GLY A 338 -7.33 24.15 13.32
C GLY A 338 -8.85 24.41 13.36
N ALA A 339 -9.63 23.54 14.00
CA ALA A 339 -11.09 23.67 14.12
C ALA A 339 -11.54 24.98 14.79
N MET A 340 -10.77 25.50 15.75
CA MET A 340 -11.08 26.77 16.45
C MET A 340 -10.91 27.98 15.53
N SER A 341 -9.87 28.01 14.71
CA SER A 341 -9.66 29.04 13.67
C SER A 341 -10.71 28.92 12.56
N LEU A 342 -11.10 27.69 12.21
CA LEU A 342 -12.18 27.45 11.27
C LEU A 342 -13.52 28.05 11.75
N VAL A 343 -13.88 27.94 13.03
CA VAL A 343 -15.16 28.44 13.58
C VAL A 343 -15.09 29.92 13.96
N GLY A 344 -14.04 30.33 14.67
CA GLY A 344 -13.90 31.67 15.25
C GLY A 344 -13.27 32.72 14.32
N GLY A 345 -12.59 32.29 13.24
CA GLY A 345 -11.92 33.20 12.29
C GLY A 345 -10.69 33.94 12.85
N ALA A 346 -10.31 33.69 14.10
CA ALA A 346 -9.11 34.22 14.70
C ALA A 346 -7.89 33.35 14.33
N PRO A 347 -6.71 33.96 14.09
CA PRO A 347 -5.50 33.20 13.83
C PRO A 347 -5.16 32.32 15.04
N PRO A 348 -4.61 31.12 14.81
CA PRO A 348 -4.21 30.22 15.87
C PRO A 348 -3.08 30.84 16.72
N ASP A 349 -3.22 30.71 18.05
CA ASP A 349 -2.19 31.12 19.02
C ASP A 349 -1.03 30.09 19.12
N GLU A 350 -1.20 28.94 18.47
CA GLU A 350 -0.31 27.79 18.51
C GLU A 350 0.33 27.56 17.14
N ALA A 351 1.62 27.21 17.14
CA ALA A 351 2.31 26.74 15.93
C ALA A 351 2.16 25.21 15.82
N CYS A 352 2.08 24.70 14.59
CA CYS A 352 2.03 23.25 14.35
C CYS A 352 3.21 22.84 13.47
N GLU A 353 3.91 21.78 13.86
CA GLU A 353 5.06 21.23 13.12
C GLU A 353 4.90 19.72 12.92
N ALA A 354 5.36 19.22 11.78
CA ALA A 354 5.42 17.78 11.52
C ALA A 354 6.59 17.17 12.32
N LEU A 355 6.33 16.17 13.16
CA LEU A 355 7.39 15.51 13.94
C LEU A 355 8.12 14.42 13.14
N GLU A 356 7.45 13.90 12.12
CA GLU A 356 7.90 12.89 11.17
C GLU A 356 7.27 13.19 9.79
N PRO A 357 7.56 12.42 8.72
CA PRO A 357 6.84 12.56 7.45
C PRO A 357 5.32 12.41 7.66
N THR A 358 4.57 13.51 7.47
CA THR A 358 3.17 13.63 7.89
C THR A 358 2.28 14.01 6.70
N ASN A 359 1.17 13.28 6.55
CA ASN A 359 0.15 13.55 5.55
C ASN A 359 -1.13 14.07 6.21
N LEU A 360 -1.71 15.13 5.63
CA LEU A 360 -2.91 15.79 6.13
C LEU A 360 -4.02 15.86 5.07
N LEU A 361 -5.27 15.82 5.55
CA LEU A 361 -6.43 16.34 4.84
C LEU A 361 -6.78 17.73 5.37
N VAL A 362 -6.86 18.71 4.48
CA VAL A 362 -7.06 20.12 4.81
C VAL A 362 -8.39 20.58 4.21
N PHE A 363 -9.33 20.96 5.07
CA PHE A 363 -10.61 21.54 4.70
C PHE A 363 -10.54 23.05 4.84
N ARG A 364 -10.46 23.76 3.72
CA ARG A 364 -10.49 25.23 3.70
C ARG A 364 -11.87 25.74 4.09
N ARG A 365 -11.92 26.86 4.81
CA ARG A 365 -13.17 27.47 5.29
C ARG A 365 -14.18 27.75 4.18
N GLN A 366 -13.76 28.39 3.10
CA GLN A 366 -14.71 28.81 2.05
C GLN A 366 -15.38 27.61 1.33
N PRO A 367 -14.65 26.59 0.81
CA PRO A 367 -15.25 25.39 0.24
C PRO A 367 -16.10 24.59 1.23
N LEU A 368 -15.60 24.37 2.45
CA LEU A 368 -16.33 23.59 3.45
C LEU A 368 -17.67 24.26 3.81
N PHE A 369 -17.66 25.55 4.13
CA PHE A 369 -18.89 26.26 4.48
C PHE A 369 -19.85 26.45 3.29
N ALA A 370 -19.36 26.42 2.05
CA ALA A 370 -20.23 26.37 0.88
C ALA A 370 -20.99 25.04 0.83
N LEU A 371 -20.30 23.91 0.98
CA LEU A 371 -20.90 22.58 1.06
C LEU A 371 -21.91 22.46 2.21
N LEU A 372 -21.56 22.94 3.41
CA LEU A 372 -22.47 22.89 4.56
C LEU A 372 -23.72 23.78 4.38
N ARG A 373 -23.63 24.86 3.58
CA ARG A 373 -24.81 25.67 3.23
C ARG A 373 -25.71 24.97 2.23
N GLU A 374 -25.14 24.23 1.29
CA GLU A 374 -25.88 23.46 0.28
C GLU A 374 -26.54 22.21 0.87
N ARG A 375 -25.98 21.64 1.96
CA ARG A 375 -26.47 20.42 2.62
C ARG A 375 -26.72 20.64 4.13
N PRO A 376 -27.93 21.11 4.52
CA PRO A 376 -28.26 21.41 5.91
C PRO A 376 -28.15 20.22 6.87
N GLU A 377 -28.47 19.01 6.42
CA GLU A 377 -28.38 17.78 7.22
C GLU A 377 -26.93 17.49 7.60
N LEU A 378 -26.01 17.57 6.64
CA LEU A 378 -24.57 17.45 6.84
C LEU A 378 -24.04 18.53 7.80
N SER A 379 -24.51 19.77 7.63
CA SER A 379 -24.17 20.89 8.51
C SER A 379 -24.49 20.59 9.97
N SER A 380 -25.69 20.09 10.26
CA SER A 380 -26.10 19.78 11.63
C SER A 380 -25.20 18.71 12.28
N LYS A 381 -24.80 17.68 11.51
CA LYS A 381 -23.94 16.57 11.96
C LYS A 381 -22.51 17.03 12.24
N VAL A 382 -21.90 17.79 11.31
CA VAL A 382 -20.54 18.32 11.48
C VAL A 382 -20.48 19.30 12.65
N LEU A 383 -21.46 20.20 12.78
CA LEU A 383 -21.53 21.13 13.91
C LEU A 383 -21.71 20.40 15.25
N TYR A 384 -22.53 19.34 15.28
CA TYR A 384 -22.70 18.52 16.46
C TYR A 384 -21.41 17.76 16.83
N GLY A 385 -20.70 17.18 15.85
CA GLY A 385 -19.42 16.50 16.09
C GLY A 385 -18.32 17.43 16.60
N LEU A 386 -18.23 18.64 16.05
CA LEU A 386 -17.35 19.69 16.56
C LEU A 386 -17.72 20.08 18.00
N ALA A 387 -19.00 20.38 18.26
CA ALA A 387 -19.48 20.76 19.59
C ALA A 387 -19.23 19.65 20.63
N SER A 388 -19.47 18.40 20.27
CA SER A 388 -19.23 17.23 21.13
C SER A 388 -17.75 17.04 21.43
N THR A 389 -16.88 17.27 20.46
CA THR A 389 -15.43 17.15 20.65
C THR A 389 -14.87 18.29 21.51
N PHE A 390 -15.30 19.54 21.29
CA PHE A 390 -14.93 20.65 22.17
C PHE A 390 -15.47 20.46 23.58
N ALA A 391 -16.70 19.96 23.74
CA ALA A 391 -17.26 19.66 25.07
C ALA A 391 -16.45 18.58 25.81
N ARG A 392 -15.95 17.56 25.11
CA ARG A 392 -15.04 16.55 25.67
C ARG A 392 -13.69 17.16 26.08
N GLN A 393 -13.10 17.99 25.24
CA GLN A 393 -11.84 18.67 25.52
C GLN A 393 -11.95 19.61 26.73
N LEU A 394 -13.03 20.40 26.82
CA LEU A 394 -13.28 21.26 27.96
C LEU A 394 -13.44 20.49 29.28
N ARG A 395 -13.96 19.25 29.25
CA ARG A 395 -14.10 18.39 30.46
C ARG A 395 -12.78 17.81 30.95
N ARG A 396 -11.74 17.78 30.11
CA ARG A 396 -10.39 17.31 30.48
C ARG A 396 -9.54 18.41 31.13
N VAL A 397 -9.99 19.67 31.10
CA VAL A 397 -9.40 20.73 31.90
C VAL A 397 -9.72 20.46 33.38
N PRO A 398 -8.72 20.37 34.28
CA PRO A 398 -8.94 20.11 35.71
C PRO A 398 -9.99 21.05 36.30
N ALA A 399 -10.84 20.53 37.19
CA ALA A 399 -11.94 21.27 37.80
C ALA A 399 -11.47 22.55 38.54
N ASP A 400 -10.19 22.64 38.88
CA ASP A 400 -9.58 23.77 39.57
C ASP A 400 -9.54 25.04 38.70
N LEU A 401 -9.53 24.91 37.36
CA LEU A 401 -9.64 26.04 36.42
C LEU A 401 -11.08 26.44 36.11
N ARG A 402 -12.07 25.64 36.51
CA ARG A 402 -13.50 25.94 36.33
C ARG A 402 -14.06 26.84 37.43
N ASN A 403 -13.35 26.97 38.56
CA ASN A 403 -13.84 27.59 39.80
C ASN A 403 -12.83 28.55 40.46
N GLU A 404 -12.17 29.42 39.69
CA GLU A 404 -11.65 30.66 40.27
C GLU A 404 -12.47 31.87 39.81
N PRO A 405 -13.52 32.28 40.55
CA PRO A 405 -14.11 33.59 40.40
C PRO A 405 -13.25 34.63 41.15
N ARG A 406 -12.06 34.99 40.63
CA ARG A 406 -11.24 36.11 41.12
C ARG A 406 -10.43 36.65 39.93
N ARG A 407 -10.51 37.88 39.44
CA ARG A 407 -11.05 39.18 39.89
C ARG A 407 -11.49 39.93 38.63
N TRP A 408 -12.74 40.34 38.52
CA TRP A 408 -13.16 41.38 37.56
C TRP A 408 -13.31 42.77 38.21
N ASP A 409 -13.05 42.87 39.52
CA ASP A 409 -13.00 44.15 40.23
C ASP A 409 -11.63 44.27 40.94
N GLU A 410 -11.01 45.43 40.80
CA GLU A 410 -9.71 45.84 41.38
C GLU A 410 -8.43 45.36 40.67
N VAL A 411 -8.16 45.94 39.50
CA VAL A 411 -6.78 46.38 39.20
C VAL A 411 -6.61 47.75 39.85
N SER A 412 -6.21 47.75 41.12
CA SER A 412 -5.46 48.87 41.69
C SER A 412 -3.96 48.57 41.54
N ILE A 413 -3.23 49.62 41.25
CA ILE A 413 -1.82 49.66 40.84
C ILE A 413 -0.92 49.31 42.05
N GLN A 414 0.29 48.78 41.77
CA GLN A 414 1.47 48.57 42.63
C GLN A 414 1.51 47.21 43.35
N GLY A 415 2.60 46.46 43.42
CA GLY A 415 4.00 46.58 43.02
C GLY A 415 4.77 45.40 43.64
N GLU A 416 5.87 45.00 42.97
CA GLU A 416 7.05 44.25 43.48
C GLU A 416 6.92 42.85 44.12
N ASP A 417 7.99 42.08 43.82
CA ASP A 417 8.57 40.90 44.47
C ASP A 417 8.26 39.45 44.03
N GLU A 418 9.39 38.78 43.78
CA GLU A 418 9.63 37.45 43.24
C GLU A 418 9.33 36.33 44.26
N THR A 419 8.84 35.18 43.77
CA THR A 419 9.22 33.84 44.29
C THR A 419 8.72 32.75 43.32
N PRO A 420 9.57 31.82 42.85
CA PRO A 420 9.12 30.68 42.05
C PRO A 420 8.66 29.51 42.93
N ALA A 421 7.62 28.80 42.49
CA ALA A 421 7.07 27.61 43.15
C ALA A 421 7.96 26.35 42.96
N PRO A 422 7.88 25.35 43.86
CA PRO A 422 8.77 24.20 43.89
C PRO A 422 8.42 23.15 42.82
N GLY A 423 9.42 22.63 42.11
CA GLY A 423 9.27 21.49 41.19
C GLY A 423 9.87 21.66 39.78
N SER A 424 10.51 22.79 39.47
CA SER A 424 11.13 23.00 38.15
C SER A 424 12.53 22.40 38.06
N LEU A 425 12.69 21.42 37.16
CA LEU A 425 13.99 20.93 36.72
C LEU A 425 14.47 21.82 35.57
N VAL A 426 15.35 22.79 35.87
CA VAL A 426 15.92 23.69 34.85
C VAL A 426 17.06 22.96 34.13
N VAL A 427 16.81 22.46 32.92
CA VAL A 427 17.88 22.00 32.02
C VAL A 427 18.48 23.22 31.32
N LYS A 428 19.65 23.68 31.76
CA LYS A 428 20.42 24.73 31.06
C LYS A 428 21.17 24.14 29.85
N PRO A 429 21.18 24.82 28.69
CA PRO A 429 21.96 24.36 27.55
C PRO A 429 23.47 24.50 27.84
N ARG A 430 24.24 23.49 27.42
CA ARG A 430 25.70 23.44 27.47
C ARG A 430 26.33 24.70 26.87
N ARG A 431 27.15 25.41 27.65
CA ARG A 431 28.22 26.28 27.15
C ARG A 431 29.58 25.89 27.74
N SER A 432 30.52 25.65 26.83
CA SER A 432 31.99 25.66 26.89
C SER A 432 32.68 25.38 28.24
N LYS A 433 33.43 24.27 28.30
CA LYS A 433 34.52 24.07 29.27
C LYS A 433 35.76 24.89 28.88
N ALA A 434 36.24 25.71 29.80
CA ALA A 434 37.65 26.05 29.93
C ALA A 434 38.00 26.06 31.43
N ALA A 435 39.02 25.27 31.81
CA ALA A 435 39.84 25.31 33.03
C ALA A 435 39.10 25.21 34.39
N ALA A 436 39.58 24.59 35.46
CA ALA A 436 40.80 23.86 35.81
C ALA A 436 40.51 23.17 37.17
N GLU A 437 41.27 22.10 37.48
CA GLU A 437 41.75 21.69 38.83
C GLU A 437 40.71 21.47 39.97
N GLY A 438 40.72 20.40 40.75
CA GLY A 438 41.64 19.28 40.94
C GLY A 438 41.07 18.36 42.05
N GLU A 439 41.67 17.16 42.15
CA GLU A 439 41.91 16.33 43.36
C GLU A 439 40.77 16.14 44.39
N GLY A 440 40.39 14.94 44.83
CA GLY A 440 40.95 13.59 44.70
C GLY A 440 40.18 12.59 45.58
N ASP A 441 40.55 11.30 45.43
CA ASP A 441 40.54 10.16 46.38
C ASP A 441 39.36 9.93 47.37
N ALA A 442 38.96 8.73 47.76
CA ALA A 442 39.26 7.33 47.43
C ALA A 442 38.33 6.44 48.29
N SER A 443 38.07 5.20 47.84
CA SER A 443 37.72 4.00 48.64
C SER A 443 36.41 4.02 49.47
N SER A 444 35.71 2.94 49.84
CA SER A 444 35.54 1.53 49.46
C SER A 444 34.59 0.95 50.53
N SER A 445 33.90 -0.17 50.24
CA SER A 445 33.30 -1.15 51.17
C SER A 445 31.86 -0.96 51.71
N SER A 446 31.03 -1.92 51.30
CA SER A 446 29.75 -2.46 51.85
C SER A 446 29.95 -3.12 53.25
N PRO A 447 28.96 -3.80 53.92
CA PRO A 447 27.57 -4.16 53.53
C PRO A 447 26.44 -4.07 54.62
N ALA A 448 25.17 -4.30 54.19
CA ALA A 448 23.98 -4.88 54.88
C ALA A 448 23.42 -4.20 56.18
N SER A 449 22.12 -4.06 56.50
CA SER A 449 20.80 -4.54 56.01
C SER A 449 19.63 -3.93 56.83
N LYS A 450 18.40 -3.88 56.25
CA LYS A 450 17.01 -3.83 56.87
C LYS A 450 16.49 -2.50 57.46
N ASP A 451 15.24 -2.01 57.29
CA ASP A 451 13.93 -2.54 56.84
C ASP A 451 12.96 -1.37 56.40
N HIS A 452 11.97 -1.67 55.52
CA HIS A 452 10.67 -0.97 55.24
C HIS A 452 10.70 0.40 54.47
N VAL A 453 9.82 0.81 53.53
CA VAL A 453 8.55 0.36 52.91
C VAL A 453 8.28 1.20 51.61
N SER A 454 7.69 0.56 50.58
CA SER A 454 6.88 1.00 49.39
C SER A 454 7.07 2.31 48.60
N GLU A 455 7.14 2.18 47.25
CA GLU A 455 6.25 2.77 46.20
C GLU A 455 6.80 2.32 44.80
N GLU A 456 6.23 1.27 44.18
CA GLU A 456 5.34 1.30 42.97
C GLU A 456 6.05 1.85 41.72
N ASP A 457 6.55 1.10 40.73
CA ASP A 457 6.27 -0.17 40.05
C ASP A 457 5.09 -0.19 39.06
N GLU A 458 5.43 -0.64 37.86
CA GLU A 458 4.75 -0.50 36.57
C GLU A 458 3.44 -1.30 36.51
N THR A 459 2.35 -0.68 36.04
CA THR A 459 1.06 -1.34 35.85
C THR A 459 1.05 -2.19 34.56
N GLN A 460 1.48 -3.44 34.68
CA GLN A 460 0.97 -4.54 33.85
C GLN A 460 -0.25 -5.16 34.51
N VAL A 461 -1.42 -5.05 33.87
CA VAL A 461 -2.66 -5.68 34.34
C VAL A 461 -2.67 -7.16 33.92
N HIS A 462 -2.38 -8.06 34.86
CA HIS A 462 -2.73 -9.47 34.75
C HIS A 462 -4.08 -9.70 35.43
N VAL A 463 -5.14 -9.94 34.64
CA VAL A 463 -6.42 -10.43 35.16
C VAL A 463 -6.28 -11.94 35.44
N LYS A 464 -6.41 -12.34 36.70
CA LYS A 464 -6.61 -13.75 37.07
C LYS A 464 -8.09 -14.08 36.88
N LEU A 465 -8.39 -15.05 36.02
CA LEU A 465 -9.72 -15.62 35.78
C LEU A 465 -10.30 -16.44 36.96
N SER A 466 -9.86 -16.18 38.20
CA SER A 466 -10.41 -16.83 39.40
C SER A 466 -11.33 -15.93 40.22
N ASP A 467 -11.55 -14.68 39.79
CA ASP A 467 -12.35 -13.69 40.52
C ASP A 467 -13.54 -13.13 39.70
N VAL A 468 -13.99 -13.85 38.67
CA VAL A 468 -15.27 -13.57 38.00
C VAL A 468 -16.32 -14.47 38.61
N ASP A 469 -17.24 -13.89 39.37
CA ASP A 469 -18.45 -14.57 39.83
C ASP A 469 -19.36 -14.74 38.61
N MET A 470 -19.41 -15.97 38.06
CA MET A 470 -20.13 -16.32 36.83
C MET A 470 -21.65 -16.22 36.95
N ASP A 471 -22.18 -15.96 38.15
CA ASP A 471 -23.62 -15.91 38.42
C ASP A 471 -24.25 -14.51 38.12
N GLU A 472 -23.46 -13.50 37.73
CA GLU A 472 -23.95 -12.13 37.42
C GLU A 472 -23.62 -11.63 35.99
N VAL A 473 -23.31 -12.53 35.04
CA VAL A 473 -23.18 -12.11 33.63
C VAL A 473 -24.52 -12.24 32.92
N ASP A 474 -25.19 -11.11 32.71
CA ASP A 474 -26.44 -11.04 31.94
C ASP A 474 -26.12 -11.24 30.44
N LEU A 475 -26.50 -12.41 29.91
CA LEU A 475 -26.21 -12.82 28.54
C LEU A 475 -26.88 -11.92 27.48
N GLU A 476 -27.92 -11.16 27.84
CA GLU A 476 -28.52 -10.16 26.95
C GLU A 476 -27.59 -8.96 26.72
N ASP A 477 -26.78 -8.57 27.71
CA ASP A 477 -25.84 -7.44 27.62
C ASP A 477 -24.61 -7.79 26.78
N LEU A 478 -24.18 -9.07 26.79
CA LEU A 478 -23.09 -9.55 25.94
C LEU A 478 -23.49 -9.57 24.45
N ARG A 479 -24.72 -9.99 24.16
CA ARG A 479 -25.29 -9.99 22.78
C ARG A 479 -25.49 -8.58 22.22
N SER A 480 -25.81 -7.61 23.07
CA SER A 480 -26.03 -6.23 22.62
C SER A 480 -24.73 -5.48 22.34
N THR A 481 -23.66 -5.82 23.07
CA THR A 481 -22.35 -5.14 22.98
C THR A 481 -21.49 -5.69 21.85
N ILE A 482 -21.62 -6.97 21.51
CA ILE A 482 -20.83 -7.60 20.45
C ILE A 482 -21.80 -8.17 19.41
N LYS A 483 -21.90 -7.52 18.23
CA LYS A 483 -22.61 -8.07 17.08
C LYS A 483 -21.84 -9.29 16.54
N LEU A 484 -21.97 -10.41 17.22
CA LEU A 484 -21.52 -11.72 16.77
C LEU A 484 -22.77 -12.54 16.44
N ASP A 485 -22.94 -12.89 15.16
CA ASP A 485 -23.90 -13.93 14.75
C ASP A 485 -23.32 -15.29 15.14
N LEU A 486 -23.43 -15.64 16.42
CA LEU A 486 -23.16 -16.98 16.92
C LEU A 486 -24.49 -17.62 17.34
N ASP A 487 -24.67 -18.90 17.01
CA ASP A 487 -25.84 -19.65 17.43
C ASP A 487 -25.78 -19.98 18.93
N ASP A 488 -26.95 -20.32 19.48
CA ASP A 488 -27.12 -20.57 20.93
C ASP A 488 -26.20 -21.70 21.44
N GLU A 489 -25.86 -22.65 20.57
CA GLU A 489 -25.01 -23.80 20.91
C GLU A 489 -23.52 -23.39 21.05
N SER A 490 -23.05 -22.46 20.22
CA SER A 490 -21.68 -21.91 20.30
C SER A 490 -21.47 -20.97 21.50
N ILE A 491 -22.53 -20.43 22.09
CA ILE A 491 -22.47 -19.55 23.27
C ILE A 491 -22.35 -20.37 24.57
N GLU A 492 -22.93 -21.57 24.63
CA GLU A 492 -22.81 -22.46 25.80
C GLU A 492 -21.44 -23.16 25.90
N GLU A 493 -20.70 -23.29 24.78
CA GLU A 493 -19.36 -23.89 24.78
C GLU A 493 -18.22 -22.94 25.21
N LEU A 494 -18.45 -21.62 25.14
CA LEU A 494 -17.53 -20.57 25.59
C LEU A 494 -17.67 -20.31 27.10
#